data_AF-A0A1H7ELP4-F1
#
_entry.id   AF-A0A1H7ELP4-F1
#
_cell.length_a   1.000
_cell.length_b   1.000
_cell.length_c   1.000
_cell.angle_alpha   90.00
_cell.angle_beta   90.00
_cell.angle_gamma   90.00
#
_symmetry.space_group_name_H-M   'P 1'
#
loop_
_entity.id
_entity.type
_entity.pdbx_description
1 polymer ?
#
loop_
_entity_poly.entity_id
_entity_poly.type
_entity_poly.pdbx_seq_one_letter_code
_entity_poly.pdbx_strand_id
1 'polypeptide(L)' 'MKHDEIYVVGMARTAIGTFGGALKDVPNTQLATTAVKAAIERSGLAGDAIGHVVMGNVIPT' A
#
# COMPACT_ATOMS: atom_id res chain seq x y z
N MET A 1 -9.91 24.48 -18.45
CA MET A 1 -8.87 24.19 -17.44
C MET A 1 -8.02 23.05 -17.97
N LYS A 2 -6.69 23.20 -17.94
CA LYS A 2 -5.78 22.11 -18.28
C LYS A 2 -5.72 21.18 -17.07
N HIS A 3 -5.92 19.88 -17.27
CA HIS A 3 -5.75 18.89 -16.21
C HIS A 3 -4.30 18.43 -16.23
N ASP A 4 -3.71 18.25 -15.05
CA ASP A 4 -2.39 17.65 -14.95
C ASP A 4 -2.45 16.19 -15.41
N GLU A 5 -1.40 15.73 -16.08
CA GLU A 5 -1.27 14.33 -16.46
C GLU A 5 -0.84 13.51 -15.24
N ILE A 6 -1.65 12.52 -14.87
CA ILE A 6 -1.43 11.69 -13.69
C ILE A 6 -1.06 10.27 -14.13
N TYR A 7 0.02 9.74 -13.57
CA TYR A 7 0.56 8.42 -13.92
C TYR A 7 0.62 7.50 -12.70
N VAL A 8 0.36 6.21 -12.90
CA VAL A 8 0.63 5.17 -11.89
C VAL A 8 2.03 4.63 -12.14
N VAL A 9 2.96 5.00 -11.27
CA VAL A 9 4.40 4.67 -11.41
C VAL A 9 4.84 3.45 -10.62
N GLY A 10 4.00 2.91 -9.74
CA GLY A 10 4.31 1.72 -8.95
C GLY A 10 3.06 1.10 -8.33
N MET A 11 3.10 -0.22 -8.12
CA MET A 11 1.99 -0.97 -7.56
C MET A 11 2.45 -2.26 -6.87
N ALA A 12 1.81 -2.60 -5.76
CA ALA A 12 2.01 -3.86 -5.06
C ALA A 12 0.78 -4.24 -4.24
N ARG A 13 0.69 -5.52 -3.90
CA ARG A 13 -0.29 -6.07 -2.96
C ARG A 13 0.33 -7.23 -2.19
N THR A 14 -0.22 -7.53 -1.03
CA THR A 14 0.07 -8.77 -0.31
C THR A 14 -0.65 -9.96 -0.97
N ALA A 15 -0.34 -11.17 -0.50
CA ALA A 15 -1.23 -12.31 -0.69
C ALA A 15 -2.57 -12.06 0.03
N ILE A 16 -3.66 -12.62 -0.50
CA ILE A 16 -4.97 -12.59 0.15
C ILE A 16 -5.10 -13.87 0.95
N GLY A 17 -5.25 -13.74 2.27
CA GLY A 17 -5.47 -14.87 3.17
C GLY A 17 -6.93 -15.30 3.20
N THR A 18 -7.18 -16.57 3.56
CA THR A 18 -8.51 -17.04 3.96
C THR A 18 -8.80 -16.65 5.42
N PHE A 19 -10.08 -16.60 5.78
CA PHE A 19 -10.49 -16.35 7.16
C PHE A 19 -9.89 -17.39 8.11
N GLY A 20 -9.21 -16.93 9.17
CA GLY A 20 -8.49 -17.81 10.11
C GLY A 20 -7.28 -18.54 9.52
N GLY A 21 -6.80 -18.14 8.34
CA GLY A 21 -5.70 -18.79 7.62
C GLY A 21 -4.31 -18.25 7.96
N ALA A 22 -3.39 -18.34 6.99
CA ALA A 22 -1.96 -18.06 7.16
C ALA A 22 -1.62 -16.63 7.62
N LEU A 23 -2.52 -15.66 7.44
CA LEU A 23 -2.30 -14.26 7.81
C LEU A 23 -3.06 -13.84 9.09
N LYS A 24 -3.71 -14.78 9.79
CA LYS A 24 -4.61 -14.46 10.92
C LYS A 24 -3.92 -13.71 12.07
N ASP A 25 -2.64 -13.96 12.29
CA ASP A 25 -1.86 -13.37 13.39
C ASP A 25 -1.03 -12.17 12.92
N VAL A 26 -1.13 -11.77 11.64
CA VAL A 26 -0.37 -10.64 11.10
C VAL A 26 -1.19 -9.36 11.29
N PRO A 27 -0.67 -8.35 12.02
CA PRO A 27 -1.37 -7.09 12.20
C PRO A 27 -1.66 -6.40 10.86
N ASN A 28 -2.83 -5.79 10.74
CA ASN A 28 -3.24 -5.09 9.52
C ASN A 28 -2.24 -3.99 9.11
N THR A 29 -1.65 -3.28 10.08
CA THR A 29 -0.59 -2.28 9.83
C THR A 29 0.65 -2.88 9.19
N GLN A 30 1.02 -4.12 9.51
CA GLN A 30 2.15 -4.81 8.88
C GLN A 30 1.83 -5.23 7.44
N LEU A 31 0.61 -5.69 7.17
CA LEU A 31 0.16 -5.99 5.81
C LEU A 31 0.16 -4.73 4.94
N ALA A 32 -0.39 -3.63 5.45
CA ALA A 32 -0.38 -2.33 4.78
C ALA A 32 1.06 -1.84 4.54
N THR A 33 1.93 -1.92 5.56
CA THR A 33 3.34 -1.52 5.46
C THR A 33 4.07 -2.33 4.38
N THR A 34 3.82 -3.64 4.30
CA THR A 34 4.43 -4.53 3.31
C THR A 34 4.04 -4.11 1.89
N ALA A 35 2.75 -3.88 1.64
CA ALA A 35 2.26 -3.47 0.33
C ALA A 35 2.79 -2.08 -0.07
N VAL A 36 2.74 -1.09 0.84
CA VAL A 36 3.16 0.28 0.56
C VAL A 36 4.66 0.36 0.30
N LYS A 37 5.50 -0.30 1.12
CA LYS A 37 6.95 -0.33 0.90
C LYS A 37 7.31 -0.91 -0.47
N ALA A 38 6.69 -2.04 -0.84
CA ALA A 38 6.94 -2.65 -2.14
C ALA A 38 6.46 -1.77 -3.31
N ALA A 39 5.36 -1.02 -3.15
CA ALA A 39 4.88 -0.10 -4.18
C ALA A 39 5.83 1.09 -4.38
N ILE A 40 6.37 1.66 -3.29
CA ILE A 40 7.37 2.75 -3.33
C ILE A 40 8.69 2.25 -3.92
N GLU A 41 9.15 1.07 -3.53
CA GLU A 41 10.37 0.48 -4.10
C GLU A 41 10.25 0.27 -5.60
N ARG A 42 9.11 -0.25 -6.07
CA ARG A 42 8.84 -0.49 -7.50
C ARG A 42 8.65 0.79 -8.30
N SER A 43 8.24 1.90 -7.68
CA SER A 43 8.19 3.19 -8.37
C SER A 43 9.56 3.85 -8.51
N GLY A 44 10.59 3.35 -7.83
CA GLY A 44 11.93 3.94 -7.83
C GLY A 44 12.00 5.28 -7.09
N LEU A 45 10.96 5.65 -6.34
CA LEU A 45 10.92 6.90 -5.57
C LEU A 45 11.60 6.71 -4.21
N ALA A 46 12.25 7.77 -3.75
CA ALA A 46 12.66 7.88 -2.36
C ALA A 46 11.43 8.14 -1.47
N GLY A 47 11.44 7.59 -0.25
CA GLY A 47 10.28 7.68 0.65
C GLY A 47 9.93 9.11 1.10
N ASP A 48 10.93 10.00 1.13
CA ASP A 48 10.78 11.42 1.45
C ASP A 48 10.15 12.25 0.32
N ALA A 49 10.08 11.70 -0.91
CA ALA A 49 9.36 12.32 -2.02
C ALA A 49 7.83 12.15 -1.91
N ILE A 50 7.33 11.33 -0.98
CA ILE A 50 5.90 11.08 -0.80
C ILE A 50 5.29 12.19 0.07
N GLY A 51 4.55 13.11 -0.56
CA GLY A 51 3.89 14.22 0.14
C GLY A 51 2.57 13.85 0.84
N HIS A 52 1.89 12.80 0.40
CA HIS A 52 0.59 12.42 0.93
C HIS A 52 0.31 10.92 0.77
N VAL A 53 -0.39 10.33 1.74
CA VAL A 53 -0.82 8.93 1.72
C VAL A 53 -2.31 8.86 2.05
N VAL A 54 -3.05 8.14 1.21
CA VAL A 54 -4.43 7.76 1.47
C VAL A 54 -4.49 6.25 1.58
N MET A 55 -4.96 5.73 2.72
CA MET A 55 -5.10 4.29 2.96
C MET A 55 -6.53 3.96 3.36
N GLY A 56 -7.19 3.09 2.60
CA GLY A 56 -8.51 2.59 2.92
C GLY A 56 -8.45 1.44 3.92
N ASN A 57 -9.26 1.51 4.98
CA ASN A 57 -9.48 0.42 5.92
C ASN A 57 -10.92 0.49 6.47
N VAL A 58 -11.54 -0.68 6.66
CA VAL A 58 -12.93 -0.79 7.14
C VAL A 58 -13.00 -1.06 8.64
N ILE A 59 -12.16 -1.98 9.14
CA ILE A 59 -12.12 -2.37 10.56
C ILE A 59 -10.68 -2.11 11.07
N PRO A 60 -10.47 -1.06 11.89
CA PRO A 60 -9.13 -0.64 12.34
C PRO A 60 -8.68 -1.31 13.65
N THR A 61 -9.60 -1.99 14.32
CA THR A 61 -9.44 -2.66 15.63
C THR A 61 -9.00 -4.10 15.46
#